data_AF-A0A0Q4S4M6-F1
#
_entry.id   AF-A0A0Q4S4M6-F1
#
_cell.length_a   1.000
_cell.length_b   1.000
_cell.length_c   1.000
_cell.angle_alpha   90.00
_cell.angle_beta   90.00
_cell.angle_gamma   90.00
#
_symmetry.space_group_name_H-M   'P 1'
#
loop_
_entity.id
_entity.type
_entity.pdbx_description
1 polymer ?
#
loop_
_entity_poly.entity_id
_entity_poly.type
_entity_poly.pdbx_seq_one_letter_code
_entity_poly.pdbx_strand_id
1 'polypeptide(L)'
;MKDNIRRHVLACATTLSVVLAGCGGGNGDTAQEGPGAGVPPLVPMPALTYSQDAAVCAWMVAHVQPFAWPVQAVGPRTWAPVSVQTVDTPMRNAQGLAQYRVTSNLLVLQSHYAPQIQAKGLAQSSSQLWAQEAACKYAISVDSQTLTNLSYEFTAYMPDGTAARVAQEDYTAGIRQVRKADPCRPEVVIPGTPLPPECRTGT
;
A
#
# COMPACT_ATOMS: atom_id res chain seq x y z
N MET A 1 43.48 29.35 -17.21
CA MET A 1 42.65 29.55 -18.41
C MET A 1 41.27 28.98 -18.12
N LYS A 2 40.23 29.81 -18.34
CA LYS A 2 38.84 29.52 -18.72
C LYS A 2 37.98 28.68 -17.76
N ASP A 3 36.94 29.25 -17.13
CA ASP A 3 35.64 29.69 -17.71
C ASP A 3 34.82 28.49 -18.24
N ASN A 4 33.50 28.30 -18.09
CA ASN A 4 32.41 28.98 -17.34
C ASN A 4 31.17 28.03 -17.37
N ILE A 5 30.03 28.18 -16.65
CA ILE A 5 29.47 29.24 -15.81
C ILE A 5 28.49 28.64 -14.74
N ARG A 6 27.91 29.47 -13.85
CA ARG A 6 26.60 29.24 -13.18
C ARG A 6 25.67 30.42 -13.47
N ARG A 7 24.37 30.22 -13.77
CA ARG A 7 23.23 31.12 -13.42
C ARG A 7 21.88 30.70 -14.03
N HIS A 8 20.82 31.42 -13.61
CA HIS A 8 19.39 31.30 -13.93
C HIS A 8 18.70 30.20 -13.10
N VAL A 9 17.96 30.46 -12.02
CA VAL A 9 17.12 31.62 -11.61
C VAL A 9 15.99 31.91 -12.61
N LEU A 10 14.79 31.49 -12.26
CA LEU A 10 13.58 32.25 -12.54
C LEU A 10 12.61 32.11 -11.34
N ALA A 11 12.39 33.22 -10.64
CA ALA A 11 11.26 33.37 -9.73
C ALA A 11 10.06 33.86 -10.53
N CYS A 12 8.85 33.44 -10.17
CA CYS A 12 7.63 34.05 -10.66
C CYS A 12 6.72 34.37 -9.47
N ALA A 13 6.68 35.65 -9.09
CA ALA A 13 5.81 36.17 -8.06
C ALA A 13 5.20 37.49 -8.56
N THR A 14 3.88 37.49 -8.76
CA THR A 14 3.04 38.66 -9.04
C THR A 14 1.61 38.27 -8.63
N THR A 15 1.11 38.68 -7.45
CA THR A 15 0.49 39.98 -7.11
C THR A 15 -0.86 40.27 -7.77
N LEU A 16 -1.90 40.18 -6.93
CA LEU A 16 -2.84 41.29 -6.63
C LEU A 16 -3.62 41.95 -7.78
N SER A 17 -4.95 41.85 -7.73
CA SER A 17 -5.87 42.95 -8.08
C SER A 17 -7.21 42.82 -7.35
N VAL A 18 -7.90 43.95 -7.19
CA VAL A 18 -8.92 44.20 -6.15
C VAL A 18 -10.12 44.94 -6.76
N VAL A 19 -11.33 44.61 -6.29
CA VAL A 19 -12.60 45.36 -6.44
C VAL A 19 -13.19 45.53 -7.84
N LEU A 20 -14.47 45.16 -7.97
CA LEU A 20 -15.50 46.09 -8.47
C LEU A 20 -16.88 45.69 -7.95
N ALA A 21 -17.55 46.63 -7.29
CA ALA A 21 -18.94 46.48 -6.86
C ALA A 21 -19.88 46.81 -8.03
N GLY A 22 -20.96 46.03 -8.16
CA GLY A 22 -22.03 46.30 -9.11
C GLY A 22 -23.39 46.26 -8.43
N CYS A 23 -23.93 47.43 -8.07
CA CYS A 23 -25.37 47.55 -7.83
C CYS A 23 -26.09 47.52 -9.17
N GLY A 24 -26.94 46.51 -9.39
CA GLY A 24 -27.84 46.42 -10.53
C GLY A 24 -29.17 45.84 -10.08
N GLY A 25 -30.18 46.69 -9.90
CA GLY A 25 -31.53 46.26 -9.59
C GLY A 25 -32.29 45.87 -10.86
N GLY A 26 -33.11 44.83 -10.77
CA GLY A 26 -34.01 44.37 -11.83
C GLY A 26 -35.04 43.40 -11.26
N ASN A 27 -36.32 43.70 -11.46
CA ASN A 27 -37.43 42.91 -10.91
C ASN A 27 -37.68 41.65 -11.76
N GLY A 28 -38.09 40.56 -11.09
CA GLY A 28 -38.86 39.47 -11.68
C GLY A 28 -38.06 38.44 -12.47
N ASP A 29 -37.74 37.32 -11.83
CA ASP A 29 -38.49 36.08 -12.08
C ASP A 29 -38.17 35.02 -11.03
N THR A 30 -39.16 34.22 -10.65
CA THR A 30 -38.99 33.08 -9.74
C THR A 30 -38.34 31.91 -10.46
N ALA A 31 -37.03 31.99 -10.67
CA ALA A 31 -36.21 30.87 -11.10
C ALA A 31 -36.11 29.83 -9.97
N GLN A 32 -36.92 28.78 -10.11
CA GLN A 32 -37.00 27.67 -9.18
C GLN A 32 -35.62 27.02 -8.95
N GLU A 33 -35.11 27.06 -7.72
CA GLU A 33 -33.95 26.24 -7.31
C GLU A 33 -34.28 24.77 -7.56
N GLY A 34 -33.73 24.21 -8.64
CA GLY A 34 -33.67 22.77 -8.81
C GLY A 34 -32.88 22.19 -7.64
N PRO A 35 -33.30 21.03 -7.08
CA PRO A 35 -32.64 20.47 -5.91
C PRO A 35 -31.17 20.24 -6.25
N GLY A 36 -30.29 21.00 -5.60
CA GLY A 36 -28.86 20.83 -5.74
C GLY A 36 -28.53 19.37 -5.51
N ALA A 37 -27.78 18.77 -6.44
CA ALA A 37 -27.36 17.38 -6.33
C ALA A 37 -26.53 17.23 -5.06
N GLY A 38 -27.19 16.87 -3.96
CA GLY A 38 -26.57 16.76 -2.65
C GLY A 38 -25.46 15.74 -2.78
N VAL A 39 -24.21 16.21 -2.62
CA VAL A 39 -23.05 15.33 -2.59
C VAL A 39 -23.35 14.28 -1.53
N PRO A 40 -23.49 12.99 -1.88
CA PRO A 40 -23.90 11.99 -0.93
C PRO A 40 -22.90 11.99 0.22
N PRO A 41 -23.35 11.99 1.49
CA PRO A 41 -22.45 12.12 2.62
C PRO A 41 -21.40 11.03 2.55
N LEU A 42 -20.12 11.42 2.52
CA LEU A 42 -19.01 10.48 2.54
C LEU A 42 -19.11 9.66 3.82
N VAL A 43 -19.44 8.37 3.66
CA VAL A 43 -19.43 7.40 4.76
C VAL A 43 -18.00 7.36 5.30
N PRO A 44 -17.77 7.74 6.57
CA PRO A 44 -16.42 7.86 7.11
C PRO A 44 -15.72 6.51 7.03
N MET A 45 -14.49 6.51 6.52
CA MET A 45 -13.69 5.30 6.42
C MET A 45 -13.39 4.75 7.82
N PRO A 46 -13.65 3.46 8.11
CA PRO A 46 -13.28 2.85 9.37
C PRO A 46 -11.75 2.74 9.49
N ALA A 47 -11.24 2.72 10.71
CA ALA A 47 -9.82 2.51 10.95
C ALA A 47 -9.38 1.14 10.39
N LEU A 48 -8.27 1.11 9.65
CA LEU A 48 -7.75 -0.14 9.10
C LEU A 48 -7.23 -1.05 10.23
N THR A 49 -7.68 -2.30 10.21
CA THR A 49 -7.36 -3.32 11.21
C THR A 49 -6.36 -4.37 10.71
N TYR A 50 -6.05 -4.36 9.40
CA TYR A 50 -5.08 -5.25 8.75
C TYR A 50 -5.32 -6.75 9.01
N SER A 51 -6.59 -7.05 9.28
CA SER A 51 -7.16 -8.36 9.59
C SER A 51 -8.60 -8.40 9.05
N GLN A 52 -9.27 -9.55 9.15
CA GLN A 52 -10.60 -9.75 8.60
C GLN A 52 -11.72 -9.17 9.49
N ASP A 53 -11.70 -7.86 9.72
CA ASP A 53 -12.79 -7.15 10.39
C ASP A 53 -13.99 -6.97 9.44
N ALA A 54 -15.17 -7.41 9.88
CA ALA A 54 -16.36 -7.45 9.03
C ALA A 54 -16.82 -6.04 8.57
N ALA A 55 -16.69 -5.01 9.41
CA ALA A 55 -17.11 -3.65 9.07
C ALA A 55 -16.11 -2.99 8.12
N VAL A 56 -14.81 -3.15 8.36
CA VAL A 56 -13.76 -2.67 7.45
C VAL A 56 -13.87 -3.37 6.09
N CYS A 57 -14.07 -4.69 6.06
CA CYS A 57 -14.18 -5.45 4.82
C CYS A 57 -15.46 -5.13 4.03
N ALA A 58 -16.60 -4.94 4.70
CA ALA A 58 -17.82 -4.45 4.04
C ALA A 58 -17.62 -3.03 3.47
N TRP A 59 -16.94 -2.14 4.20
CA TRP A 59 -16.62 -0.80 3.70
C TRP A 59 -15.69 -0.86 2.48
N MET A 60 -14.62 -1.68 2.52
CA MET A 60 -13.69 -1.88 1.41
C MET A 60 -14.43 -2.35 0.16
N VAL A 61 -15.26 -3.38 0.25
CA VAL A 61 -16.05 -3.90 -0.89
C VAL A 61 -17.03 -2.87 -1.46
N ALA A 62 -17.62 -2.03 -0.60
CA ALA A 62 -18.58 -1.01 -1.04
C ALA A 62 -17.92 0.27 -1.60
N HIS A 63 -16.68 0.59 -1.24
CA HIS A 63 -16.06 1.89 -1.53
C HIS A 63 -14.74 1.82 -2.29
N VAL A 64 -14.02 0.70 -2.31
CA VAL A 64 -12.75 0.52 -3.01
C VAL A 64 -12.97 -0.47 -4.15
N GLN A 65 -12.56 -0.09 -5.37
CA GLN A 65 -12.61 -0.98 -6.52
C GLN A 65 -11.61 -2.12 -6.31
N PRO A 66 -12.04 -3.40 -6.37
CA PRO A 66 -11.17 -4.55 -6.20
C PRO A 66 -9.98 -4.50 -7.14
N PHE A 67 -8.84 -4.98 -6.68
CA PHE A 67 -7.63 -5.01 -7.45
C PHE A 67 -7.72 -6.00 -8.62
N ALA A 68 -7.43 -5.49 -9.81
CA ALA A 68 -7.32 -6.27 -11.02
C ALA A 68 -6.03 -5.90 -11.75
N TRP A 69 -5.28 -6.92 -12.19
CA TRP A 69 -4.01 -6.70 -12.87
C TRP A 69 -4.22 -6.12 -14.28
N PRO A 70 -3.56 -5.00 -14.63
CA PRO A 70 -3.73 -4.36 -15.93
C PRO A 70 -3.13 -5.23 -17.04
N VAL A 71 -3.94 -5.54 -18.06
CA VAL A 71 -3.59 -6.49 -19.13
C VAL A 71 -2.51 -5.96 -20.08
N GLN A 72 -2.27 -4.65 -20.12
CA GLN A 72 -1.53 -3.99 -21.21
C GLN A 72 -0.32 -3.14 -20.79
N ALA A 73 -0.11 -2.84 -19.50
CA ALA A 73 0.73 -1.70 -19.12
C ALA A 73 1.55 -1.86 -17.82
N VAL A 74 2.49 -2.82 -17.75
CA VAL A 74 3.65 -2.75 -16.81
C VAL A 74 4.78 -3.74 -17.14
N GLY A 75 5.73 -3.29 -17.98
CA GLY A 75 7.08 -3.86 -18.08
C GLY A 75 7.22 -5.36 -18.44
N PRO A 76 8.46 -5.88 -18.55
CA PRO A 76 8.69 -7.31 -18.67
C PRO A 76 8.52 -8.01 -17.32
N ARG A 77 7.68 -9.06 -17.29
CA ARG A 77 7.49 -9.95 -16.14
C ARG A 77 8.72 -10.87 -15.97
N THR A 78 9.80 -10.34 -15.39
CA THR A 78 11.08 -11.06 -15.19
C THR A 78 11.09 -12.04 -14.01
N TRP A 79 9.94 -12.24 -13.37
CA TRP A 79 9.83 -13.01 -12.13
C TRP A 79 9.44 -14.45 -12.48
N ALA A 80 10.12 -15.42 -11.87
CA ALA A 80 9.85 -16.85 -12.06
C ALA A 80 8.37 -17.19 -11.83
N PRO A 81 7.82 -18.23 -12.50
CA PRO A 81 6.40 -18.57 -12.38
C PRO A 81 5.97 -18.73 -10.92
N VAL A 82 4.76 -18.25 -10.65
CA VAL A 82 4.00 -18.25 -9.38
C VAL A 82 4.50 -19.32 -8.41
N SER A 83 5.47 -18.97 -7.58
CA SER A 83 6.13 -19.88 -6.65
C SER A 83 6.09 -19.31 -5.24
N VAL A 84 5.36 -20.01 -4.37
CA VAL A 84 5.49 -19.84 -2.93
C VAL A 84 6.87 -20.37 -2.54
N GLN A 85 7.80 -19.47 -2.25
CA GLN A 85 9.14 -19.83 -1.80
C GLN A 85 9.09 -20.23 -0.32
N THR A 86 9.20 -21.52 -0.05
CA THR A 86 9.32 -22.04 1.31
C THR A 86 10.78 -21.98 1.80
N VAL A 87 10.97 -22.08 3.11
CA VAL A 87 12.28 -22.14 3.77
C VAL A 87 12.26 -23.23 4.84
N ASP A 88 13.42 -23.78 5.18
CA ASP A 88 13.51 -24.94 6.11
C ASP A 88 13.02 -24.59 7.53
N THR A 89 13.25 -23.34 7.94
CA THR A 89 12.94 -22.82 9.28
C THR A 89 12.10 -21.54 9.17
N PRO A 90 10.81 -21.63 8.80
CA PRO A 90 9.96 -20.45 8.67
C PRO A 90 9.65 -19.86 10.04
N MET A 91 9.61 -18.53 10.13
CA MET A 91 9.06 -17.83 11.28
C MET A 91 7.56 -18.12 11.36
N ARG A 92 7.06 -18.36 12.58
CA ARG A 92 5.65 -18.69 12.85
C ARG A 92 5.11 -17.88 14.03
N ASN A 93 3.82 -17.56 14.01
CA ASN A 93 3.15 -16.95 15.17
C ASN A 93 2.79 -17.99 16.25
N ALA A 94 2.17 -17.55 17.34
CA ALA A 94 1.73 -18.41 18.45
C ALA A 94 0.72 -19.49 18.02
N GLN A 95 0.00 -19.26 16.93
CA GLN A 95 -0.96 -20.20 16.31
C GLN A 95 -0.29 -21.18 15.32
N GLY A 96 1.04 -21.11 15.15
CA GLY A 96 1.79 -21.98 14.25
C GLY A 96 1.71 -21.61 12.76
N LEU A 97 1.01 -20.52 12.38
CA LEU A 97 0.95 -20.06 11.00
C LEU A 97 2.30 -19.48 10.58
N ALA A 98 2.78 -19.82 9.38
CA ALA A 98 4.00 -19.25 8.84
C ALA A 98 3.81 -17.77 8.47
N GLN A 99 4.84 -16.95 8.72
CA GLN A 99 4.89 -15.60 8.21
C GLN A 99 5.41 -15.61 6.78
N TYR A 100 4.68 -14.94 5.90
CA TYR A 100 5.00 -14.77 4.50
C TYR A 100 5.23 -13.30 4.19
N ARG A 101 6.32 -13.00 3.49
CA ARG A 101 6.49 -11.74 2.77
C ARG A 101 5.70 -11.84 1.47
N VAL A 102 4.80 -10.88 1.26
CA VAL A 102 3.97 -10.72 0.06
C VAL A 102 4.45 -9.46 -0.65
N THR A 103 4.98 -9.60 -1.85
CA THR A 103 5.60 -8.53 -2.62
C THR A 103 4.84 -8.29 -3.93
N SER A 104 4.70 -7.03 -4.35
CA SER A 104 4.00 -6.59 -5.57
C SER A 104 4.82 -5.50 -6.31
N ASN A 105 4.24 -4.87 -7.33
CA ASN A 105 4.86 -3.75 -8.05
C ASN A 105 4.28 -2.40 -7.59
N LEU A 106 5.11 -1.51 -7.04
CA LEU A 106 4.68 -0.22 -6.48
C LEU A 106 3.91 0.64 -7.49
N LEU A 107 4.35 0.69 -8.74
CA LEU A 107 3.74 1.56 -9.76
C LEU A 107 2.31 1.13 -10.10
N VAL A 108 2.01 -0.17 -10.00
CA VAL A 108 0.66 -0.69 -10.26
C VAL A 108 -0.25 -0.44 -9.07
N LEU A 109 0.25 -0.65 -7.84
CA LEU A 109 -0.47 -0.27 -6.63
C LEU A 109 -0.79 1.24 -6.63
N GLN A 110 0.17 2.08 -7.03
CA GLN A 110 -0.06 3.52 -7.19
C GLN A 110 -1.08 3.81 -8.29
N SER A 111 -0.94 3.21 -9.49
CA SER A 111 -1.86 3.41 -10.60
C SER A 111 -3.31 2.97 -10.30
N HIS A 112 -3.51 1.94 -9.46
CA HIS A 112 -4.84 1.44 -9.09
C HIS A 112 -5.45 2.21 -7.91
N TYR A 113 -4.72 2.38 -6.82
CA TYR A 113 -5.28 2.90 -5.57
C TYR A 113 -5.17 4.43 -5.46
N ALA A 114 -4.16 5.09 -6.03
CA ALA A 114 -3.98 6.53 -5.85
C ALA A 114 -5.15 7.39 -6.38
N PRO A 115 -5.76 7.09 -7.55
CA PRO A 115 -6.96 7.80 -8.00
C PRO A 115 -8.14 7.62 -7.03
N GLN A 116 -8.27 6.46 -6.41
CA GLN A 116 -9.35 6.16 -5.46
C GLN A 116 -9.15 6.87 -4.12
N ILE A 117 -7.91 6.89 -3.63
CA ILE A 117 -7.49 7.65 -2.45
C ILE A 117 -7.80 9.13 -2.64
N GLN A 118 -7.40 9.71 -3.77
CA GLN A 118 -7.62 11.12 -4.09
C GLN A 118 -9.12 11.45 -4.23
N ALA A 119 -9.87 10.65 -4.99
CA ALA A 119 -11.30 10.89 -5.24
C ALA A 119 -12.18 10.77 -3.99
N LYS A 120 -11.69 10.11 -2.92
CA LYS A 120 -12.42 9.86 -1.67
C LYS A 120 -11.80 10.58 -0.46
N GLY A 121 -10.71 11.32 -0.65
CA GLY A 121 -10.02 12.04 0.43
C GLY A 121 -9.43 11.13 1.52
N LEU A 122 -8.97 9.93 1.15
CA LEU A 122 -8.44 8.96 2.12
C LEU A 122 -7.04 9.36 2.59
N ALA A 123 -6.71 9.06 3.85
CA ALA A 123 -5.39 9.34 4.44
C ALA A 123 -4.38 8.20 4.19
N GLN A 124 -4.86 7.07 3.67
CA GLN A 124 -4.12 5.83 3.49
C GLN A 124 -3.31 5.83 2.21
N SER A 125 -2.15 5.16 2.25
CA SER A 125 -1.34 4.85 1.06
C SER A 125 -1.92 3.69 0.25
N SER A 126 -1.53 3.61 -1.03
CA SER A 126 -1.85 2.48 -1.92
C SER A 126 -1.52 1.12 -1.28
N SER A 127 -0.39 1.05 -0.58
CA SER A 127 0.12 -0.15 0.10
C SER A 127 -0.78 -0.60 1.26
N GLN A 128 -1.35 0.36 2.00
CA GLN A 128 -2.23 0.08 3.14
C GLN A 128 -3.63 -0.37 2.68
N LEU A 129 -4.18 0.25 1.62
CA LEU A 129 -5.43 -0.23 1.02
C LEU A 129 -5.26 -1.63 0.42
N TRP A 130 -4.17 -1.88 -0.30
CA TRP A 130 -3.83 -3.22 -0.81
C TRP A 130 -3.72 -4.27 0.29
N ALA A 131 -3.01 -3.97 1.38
CA ALA A 131 -2.85 -4.88 2.51
C ALA A 131 -4.20 -5.18 3.21
N GLN A 132 -5.06 -4.17 3.37
CA GLN A 132 -6.40 -4.39 3.91
C GLN A 132 -7.29 -5.21 2.96
N GLU A 133 -7.25 -4.93 1.65
CA GLU A 133 -8.01 -5.69 0.66
C GLU A 133 -7.59 -7.16 0.69
N ALA A 134 -6.28 -7.45 0.71
CA ALA A 134 -5.74 -8.79 0.85
C ALA A 134 -6.19 -9.47 2.16
N ALA A 135 -6.14 -8.76 3.30
CA ALA A 135 -6.65 -9.26 4.58
C ALA A 135 -8.13 -9.68 4.50
N CYS A 136 -8.96 -8.87 3.85
CA CYS A 136 -10.38 -9.14 3.65
C CYS A 136 -10.65 -10.30 2.68
N LYS A 137 -10.02 -10.29 1.51
CA LYS A 137 -10.20 -11.26 0.42
C LYS A 137 -9.71 -12.66 0.79
N TYR A 138 -8.59 -12.75 1.51
CA TYR A 138 -7.90 -14.02 1.75
C TYR A 138 -7.98 -14.55 3.19
N ALA A 139 -8.61 -13.80 4.11
CA ALA A 139 -8.65 -14.10 5.55
C ALA A 139 -7.23 -14.22 6.16
N ILE A 140 -6.35 -13.28 5.82
CA ILE A 140 -4.97 -13.22 6.32
C ILE A 140 -4.82 -12.14 7.39
N SER A 141 -3.86 -12.32 8.29
CA SER A 141 -3.48 -11.31 9.28
C SER A 141 -2.17 -10.67 8.85
N VAL A 142 -2.20 -9.38 8.50
CA VAL A 142 -1.04 -8.62 8.06
C VAL A 142 -0.32 -8.03 9.28
N ASP A 143 1.00 -8.17 9.31
CA ASP A 143 1.86 -7.58 10.33
C ASP A 143 2.09 -6.11 10.00
N SER A 144 1.28 -5.27 10.65
CA SER A 144 1.26 -3.82 10.44
C SER A 144 2.58 -3.11 10.81
N GLN A 145 3.49 -3.75 11.55
CA GLN A 145 4.82 -3.19 11.81
C GLN A 145 5.67 -3.10 10.53
N THR A 146 5.35 -3.90 9.51
CA THR A 146 6.03 -3.91 8.21
C THR A 146 5.36 -3.02 7.15
N LEU A 147 4.18 -2.45 7.45
CA LEU A 147 3.45 -1.59 6.52
C LEU A 147 3.96 -0.15 6.57
N THR A 148 4.68 0.26 5.52
CA THR A 148 5.09 1.66 5.30
C THR A 148 4.36 2.28 4.11
N ASN A 149 4.24 3.62 4.11
CA ASN A 149 3.45 4.38 3.13
C ASN A 149 3.92 4.25 1.66
N LEU A 150 5.10 3.70 1.42
CA LEU A 150 5.68 3.47 0.08
C LEU A 150 6.09 1.99 -0.12
N SER A 151 5.59 1.08 0.71
CA SER A 151 5.96 -0.33 0.61
C SER A 151 5.33 -0.99 -0.60
N TYR A 152 6.12 -1.70 -1.39
CA TYR A 152 5.61 -2.63 -2.40
C TYR A 152 5.43 -4.05 -1.84
N GLU A 153 5.57 -4.19 -0.52
CA GLU A 153 5.49 -5.46 0.19
C GLU A 153 4.84 -5.31 1.57
N PHE A 154 4.33 -6.41 2.11
CA PHE A 154 3.96 -6.54 3.51
C PHE A 154 4.30 -7.94 3.99
N THR A 155 4.36 -8.17 5.30
CA THR A 155 4.38 -9.52 5.85
C THR A 155 3.03 -9.89 6.44
N ALA A 156 2.63 -11.16 6.33
CA ALA A 156 1.35 -11.65 6.82
C ALA A 156 1.45 -13.10 7.29
N TYR A 157 0.67 -13.45 8.29
CA TYR A 157 0.51 -14.82 8.77
C TYR A 157 -0.66 -15.48 8.06
N MET A 158 -0.39 -16.61 7.39
CA MET A 158 -1.39 -17.34 6.63
C MET A 158 -1.03 -18.84 6.50
N PRO A 159 -2.03 -19.72 6.27
CA PRO A 159 -1.77 -21.09 5.86
C PRO A 159 -1.11 -21.17 4.49
N ASP A 160 -0.27 -22.19 4.26
CA ASP A 160 0.45 -22.42 3.00
C ASP A 160 -0.49 -22.55 1.78
N GLY A 161 -1.69 -23.12 1.97
CA GLY A 161 -2.74 -23.16 0.93
C GLY A 161 -3.36 -21.79 0.61
N THR A 162 -3.43 -20.88 1.58
CA THR A 162 -3.80 -19.48 1.34
C THR A 162 -2.67 -18.74 0.63
N ALA A 163 -1.41 -18.97 1.01
CA ALA A 163 -0.26 -18.45 0.28
C ALA A 163 -0.29 -18.87 -1.21
N ALA A 164 -0.55 -20.15 -1.50
CA ALA A 164 -0.72 -20.61 -2.88
C ALA A 164 -1.86 -19.88 -3.62
N ARG A 165 -3.00 -19.64 -2.96
CA ARG A 165 -4.13 -18.91 -3.53
C ARG A 165 -3.81 -17.44 -3.81
N VAL A 166 -3.18 -16.73 -2.86
CA VAL A 166 -2.75 -15.33 -3.04
C VAL A 166 -1.78 -15.21 -4.22
N ALA A 167 -0.84 -16.16 -4.36
CA ALA A 167 0.11 -16.19 -5.48
C ALA A 167 -0.58 -16.40 -6.84
N GLN A 168 -1.65 -17.20 -6.88
CA GLN A 168 -2.40 -17.53 -8.10
C GLN A 168 -3.40 -16.44 -8.53
N GLU A 169 -4.11 -15.84 -7.57
CA GLU A 169 -5.22 -14.92 -7.84
C GLU A 169 -4.80 -13.45 -7.97
N ASP A 170 -3.82 -13.01 -7.18
CA ASP A 170 -3.24 -11.65 -7.29
C ASP A 170 -1.92 -11.72 -8.05
N TYR A 171 -1.98 -11.46 -9.36
CA TYR A 171 -0.93 -11.63 -10.38
C TYR A 171 0.36 -10.76 -10.24
N THR A 172 0.81 -10.51 -9.02
CA THR A 172 2.21 -10.13 -8.70
C THR A 172 2.73 -10.65 -7.39
N ALA A 173 1.91 -11.28 -6.54
CA ALA A 173 2.30 -11.66 -5.20
C ALA A 173 3.52 -12.60 -5.23
N GLY A 174 4.72 -12.01 -5.11
CA GLY A 174 5.94 -12.72 -4.80
C GLY A 174 5.81 -13.15 -3.35
N ILE A 175 5.59 -14.44 -3.13
CA ILE A 175 5.33 -14.97 -1.80
C ILE A 175 6.50 -15.80 -1.33
N ARG A 176 7.10 -15.37 -0.22
CA ARG A 176 8.26 -16.03 0.38
C ARG A 176 8.07 -16.16 1.88
N GLN A 177 8.24 -17.37 2.41
CA GLN A 177 8.28 -17.57 3.86
C GLN A 177 9.44 -16.75 4.45
N VAL A 178 9.15 -15.99 5.51
CA VAL A 178 10.20 -15.29 6.25
C VAL A 178 10.96 -16.33 7.05
N ARG A 179 12.28 -16.47 6.82
CA ARG A 179 13.13 -17.38 7.59
C ARG A 179 13.24 -16.85 9.03
N LYS A 180 13.13 -17.73 10.02
CA LYS A 180 13.45 -17.42 11.41
C LYS A 180 14.92 -17.01 11.49
N ALA A 181 15.21 -15.89 12.15
CA ALA A 181 16.57 -15.42 12.34
C ALA A 181 17.45 -16.51 12.99
N ASP A 182 18.61 -16.78 12.39
CA ASP A 182 19.61 -17.67 12.95
C ASP A 182 20.54 -16.83 13.85
N PRO A 183 20.52 -17.01 15.18
CA PRO A 183 21.36 -16.23 16.10
C PRO A 183 22.86 -16.51 15.91
N CYS A 184 23.22 -17.61 15.26
CA CYS A 184 24.60 -17.96 14.92
C CYS A 184 25.03 -17.47 13.53
N ARG A 185 24.08 -16.98 12.71
CA ARG A 185 24.31 -16.43 11.37
C ARG A 185 23.44 -15.18 11.13
N PRO A 186 23.67 -14.08 11.88
CA PRO A 186 22.88 -12.87 11.72
C PRO A 186 23.07 -12.25 10.32
N GLU A 187 21.97 -11.82 9.70
CA GLU A 187 22.00 -11.16 8.37
C GLU A 187 22.75 -9.81 8.40
N VAL A 188 22.81 -9.15 9.56
CA VAL A 188 23.57 -7.92 9.79
C VAL A 188 24.60 -8.18 10.88
N VAL A 189 25.88 -8.20 10.50
CA VAL A 189 27.00 -8.29 11.45
C VAL A 189 27.41 -6.87 11.86
N ILE A 190 27.10 -6.49 13.10
CA ILE A 190 27.62 -5.25 13.70
C ILE A 190 29.05 -5.54 14.21
N PRO A 191 30.08 -4.81 13.75
CA PRO A 191 31.45 -5.02 14.18
C PRO A 191 31.59 -4.93 15.70
N GLY A 192 32.14 -5.97 16.32
CA GLY A 192 32.37 -6.03 17.77
C GLY A 192 31.20 -6.58 18.60
N THR A 193 30.03 -6.88 18.02
CA THR A 193 28.98 -7.62 18.73
C THR A 193 29.35 -9.11 18.80
N PRO A 194 29.61 -9.69 19.98
CA PRO A 194 30.00 -11.09 20.07
C PRO A 194 28.81 -12.02 19.82
N LEU A 195 29.02 -13.06 19.02
CA LEU A 195 28.01 -14.11 18.82
C LEU A 195 27.66 -14.80 20.16
N PRO A 196 26.43 -15.32 20.32
CA PRO A 196 26.03 -16.10 21.49
C PRO A 196 27.01 -17.26 21.78
N PRO A 197 27.26 -17.62 23.05
CA PRO A 197 28.25 -18.65 23.41
C PRO A 197 28.04 -20.00 22.69
N GLU A 198 26.78 -20.42 22.52
CA GLU A 198 26.36 -21.63 21.83
C GLU A 198 26.75 -21.65 20.33
N CYS A 199 26.96 -20.48 19.72
CA CYS A 199 27.35 -20.33 18.33
C CYS A 199 28.86 -20.42 18.08
N ARG A 200 29.68 -20.58 19.13
CA ARG A 200 31.15 -20.53 19.06
C ARG A 200 31.82 -21.90 18.90
N THR A 201 31.07 -22.99 18.97
CA THR A 201 31.59 -24.36 18.85
C THR A 201 31.34 -24.91 17.45
N GLY A 202 32.25 -24.57 16.53
CA GLY A 202 32.12 -24.90 15.10
C GLY A 202 33.36 -24.56 14.28
N THR A 203 34.54 -24.97 14.76
CA THR A 203 35.84 -24.91 14.08
C THR A 203 36.53 -26.26 14.17
#